data_AF-A0AA39X9S0-F1
#
_entry.id   AF-A0AA39X9S0-F1
#
_cell.length_a   1.000
_cell.length_b   1.000
_cell.length_c   1.000
_cell.angle_alpha   90.00
_cell.angle_beta   90.00
_cell.angle_gamma   90.00
#
_symmetry.space_group_name_H-M   'P 1'
#
loop_
_entity.id
_entity.type
_entity.pdbx_description
1 polymer ?
#
loop_
_entity_poly.entity_id
_entity_poly.type
_entity_poly.pdbx_seq_one_letter_code
_entity_poly.pdbx_strand_id
1 'polypeptide(L)'
;MKFLSIIAPLLPLATVINAGVAGHGGNQDPEVAASKRIDQLQKQYQKVIESTIKHRKTGCTSTTILRRQDCINAVYCLASLPAMTPPSLIPGARTLFDDYVGSHFLRTPFVHSDGFFLPFHRHFVALYGQVLRAECGYAGAQPYWDCSLCSLGGNGVFVPSREPLVLTFPGKDPIVFPLATGGGCVASGPFTADKFSVNLGPVVTSPPGPGAGWGITRGV
;
A
#
# COMPACT_ATOMS: atom_id res chain seq x y z
N MET A 1 37.00 24.86 3.77
CA MET A 1 36.75 26.14 3.04
C MET A 1 36.30 25.73 1.65
N LYS A 2 35.03 25.82 1.22
CA LYS A 2 34.06 26.93 1.25
C LYS A 2 32.66 26.44 1.65
N PHE A 3 31.95 27.30 2.36
CA PHE A 3 30.55 27.19 2.77
C PHE A 3 29.60 27.81 1.72
N LEU A 4 28.32 27.42 1.80
CA LEU A 4 27.09 28.03 1.24
C LEU A 4 26.89 27.82 -0.28
N SER A 5 25.75 27.31 -0.76
CA SER A 5 24.42 27.90 -0.56
C SER A 5 23.31 26.86 -0.73
N ILE A 6 22.51 26.65 0.32
CA ILE A 6 21.26 25.90 0.28
C ILE A 6 20.15 26.91 -0.01
N ILE A 7 19.44 26.73 -1.11
CA ILE A 7 18.17 27.41 -1.39
C ILE A 7 17.14 26.82 -0.42
N ALA A 8 16.85 27.54 0.65
CA ALA A 8 15.70 27.28 1.50
C ALA A 8 14.42 27.69 0.74
N PRO A 9 13.43 26.82 0.52
CA PRO A 9 12.11 27.28 0.17
C PRO A 9 11.53 27.96 1.41
N LEU A 10 11.10 29.22 1.24
CA LEU A 10 10.31 29.98 2.19
C LEU A 10 9.10 29.15 2.65
N LEU A 11 9.21 28.47 3.79
CA LEU A 11 8.04 28.14 4.58
C LEU A 11 7.48 29.49 5.07
N PRO A 12 6.24 29.87 4.75
CA PRO A 12 5.58 30.88 5.54
C PRO A 12 5.51 30.31 6.96
N LEU A 13 6.14 31.02 7.89
CA LEU A 13 6.01 30.83 9.32
C LEU A 13 4.50 30.92 9.61
N ALA A 14 3.82 29.77 9.64
CA ALA A 14 2.49 29.69 10.20
C ALA A 14 2.68 30.01 11.69
N THR A 15 2.44 31.27 12.03
CA THR A 15 2.25 31.71 13.40
C THR A 15 1.28 30.72 14.02
N VAL A 16 1.76 29.97 15.01
CA VAL A 16 0.90 29.28 15.96
C VAL A 16 0.25 30.40 16.76
N ILE A 17 -0.80 30.99 16.18
CA ILE A 17 -1.73 31.83 16.90
C ILE A 17 -2.40 30.85 17.86
N ASN A 18 -1.98 30.92 19.11
CA ASN A 18 -2.71 30.45 20.26
C ASN A 18 -4.19 30.73 19.96
N ALA A 19 -5.01 29.69 19.84
CA ALA A 19 -6.45 29.83 19.64
C ALA A 19 -7.02 30.43 20.93
N GLY A 20 -6.79 31.73 21.11
CA GLY A 20 -7.48 32.57 22.05
C GLY A 20 -8.94 32.46 21.69
N VAL A 21 -9.70 32.03 22.68
CA VAL A 21 -11.16 31.90 22.70
C VAL A 21 -11.79 33.14 22.05
N ALA A 22 -12.01 33.06 20.74
CA ALA A 22 -12.81 34.01 20.01
C ALA A 22 -14.24 33.52 20.18
N GLY A 23 -15.00 34.20 21.04
CA GLY A 23 -16.41 33.91 21.25
C GLY A 23 -17.15 33.85 19.92
N HIS A 24 -17.88 32.76 19.71
CA HIS A 24 -18.91 32.65 18.68
C HIS A 24 -20.15 32.05 19.32
N GLY A 25 -21.22 32.84 19.30
CA GLY A 25 -22.55 32.41 19.71
C GLY A 25 -23.01 31.24 18.85
N GLY A 26 -23.46 30.19 19.51
CA GLY A 26 -23.94 28.97 18.89
C GLY A 26 -23.64 27.81 19.81
N ASN A 27 -24.63 27.41 20.61
CA ASN A 27 -24.64 26.19 21.40
C ASN A 27 -24.72 24.96 20.45
N GLN A 28 -23.74 24.79 19.57
CA GLN A 28 -23.63 23.65 18.68
C GLN A 28 -22.55 22.73 19.21
N ASP A 29 -22.96 21.49 19.45
CA ASP A 29 -22.08 20.40 19.81
C ASP A 29 -20.89 20.34 18.81
N PRO A 30 -19.64 20.42 19.29
CA PRO A 30 -18.46 20.37 18.43
C PRO A 30 -18.42 19.11 17.56
N GLU A 31 -18.99 17.99 18.02
CA GLU A 31 -19.09 16.75 17.23
C GLU A 31 -20.07 16.90 16.06
N VAL A 32 -21.18 17.61 16.27
CA VAL A 32 -22.15 17.91 15.20
C VAL A 32 -21.54 18.86 14.16
N ALA A 33 -20.79 19.86 14.61
CA ALA A 33 -20.09 20.78 13.72
C ALA A 33 -19.00 20.07 12.90
N ALA A 34 -18.21 19.19 13.54
CA ALA A 34 -17.20 18.37 12.88
C ALA A 34 -17.82 17.41 11.86
N SER A 35 -18.89 16.70 12.24
CA SER A 35 -19.60 15.76 11.36
C SER A 35 -20.13 16.46 10.11
N LYS A 36 -20.75 17.64 10.26
CA LYS A 36 -21.24 18.44 9.14
C LYS A 36 -20.11 18.88 8.21
N ARG A 37 -18.93 19.19 8.77
CA ARG A 37 -17.74 19.53 7.98
C ARG A 37 -17.20 18.33 7.21
N ILE A 38 -17.16 17.15 7.83
CA ILE A 38 -16.77 15.89 7.19
C ILE A 38 -17.70 15.61 6.00
N ASP A 39 -19.01 15.73 6.17
CA ASP A 39 -19.98 15.51 5.09
C ASP A 39 -19.77 16.45 3.89
N GLN A 40 -19.46 17.72 4.15
CA GLN A 40 -19.16 18.69 3.10
C GLN A 40 -17.89 18.29 2.33
N LEU A 41 -16.83 17.94 3.05
CA LEU A 41 -15.56 17.51 2.45
C LEU A 41 -15.74 16.20 1.66
N GLN A 42 -16.56 15.28 2.16
CA GLN A 42 -16.85 14.02 1.50
C GLN A 42 -17.62 14.24 0.20
N LYS A 43 -18.61 15.14 0.17
CA LYS A 43 -19.31 15.53 -1.06
C LYS A 43 -18.39 16.19 -2.08
N GLN A 44 -17.49 17.07 -1.63
CA GLN A 44 -16.50 17.70 -2.50
C GLN A 44 -15.54 16.66 -3.09
N TYR A 45 -15.01 15.77 -2.24
CA TYR A 45 -14.14 14.67 -2.64
C TYR A 45 -14.84 13.74 -3.64
N GLN A 46 -16.07 13.32 -3.34
CA GLN A 46 -16.87 12.45 -4.22
C GLN A 46 -17.04 13.06 -5.61
N LYS A 47 -17.36 14.36 -5.69
CA LYS A 47 -17.50 15.06 -6.98
C LYS A 47 -16.22 15.04 -7.80
N VAL A 48 -15.07 15.24 -7.15
CA VAL A 48 -13.74 15.17 -7.79
C VAL A 48 -13.46 13.74 -8.27
N ILE A 49 -13.73 12.74 -7.44
CA ILE A 49 -13.53 11.34 -7.81
C ILE A 49 -14.42 10.94 -8.98
N GLU A 50 -15.72 11.22 -8.93
CA GLU A 50 -16.67 10.93 -10.01
C GLU A 50 -16.24 11.57 -11.33
N SER A 51 -15.82 12.84 -11.32
CA SER A 51 -15.27 13.49 -12.51
C SER A 51 -14.00 12.82 -13.04
N THR A 52 -13.15 12.31 -12.14
CA THR A 52 -11.89 11.65 -12.48
C THR A 52 -12.12 10.25 -13.06
N ILE A 53 -13.09 9.50 -12.51
CA ILE A 53 -13.35 8.11 -12.92
C ILE A 53 -14.28 8.02 -14.12
N LYS A 54 -15.12 9.02 -14.41
CA LYS A 54 -16.06 9.02 -15.55
C LYS A 54 -15.38 8.72 -16.89
N HIS A 55 -14.11 9.11 -17.03
CA HIS A 55 -13.32 8.89 -18.24
C HIS A 55 -12.38 7.67 -18.14
N ARG A 56 -12.30 7.02 -16.98
CA ARG A 56 -11.51 5.79 -16.80
C ARG A 56 -12.32 4.63 -17.37
N LYS A 57 -11.96 4.20 -18.58
CA LYS A 57 -12.45 2.94 -19.14
C LYS A 57 -11.74 1.77 -18.46
N THR A 58 -12.50 0.88 -17.84
CA THR A 58 -12.04 -0.42 -17.35
C THR A 58 -12.24 -1.50 -18.43
N GLY A 59 -11.62 -2.67 -18.27
CA GLY A 59 -11.75 -3.81 -19.20
C GLY A 59 -10.52 -4.08 -20.08
N CYS A 60 -10.56 -5.17 -20.83
CA CYS A 60 -9.45 -5.67 -21.66
C CYS A 60 -9.52 -5.09 -23.09
N THR A 61 -8.92 -3.92 -23.28
CA THR A 61 -8.71 -3.27 -24.58
C THR A 61 -7.22 -3.28 -24.90
N SER A 62 -6.82 -3.09 -26.17
CA SER A 62 -5.41 -2.98 -26.55
C SER A 62 -4.67 -1.91 -25.73
N THR A 63 -5.29 -0.75 -25.54
CA THR A 63 -4.75 0.35 -24.73
C THR A 63 -4.58 -0.02 -23.26
N THR A 64 -5.55 -0.71 -22.65
CA THR A 64 -5.44 -1.12 -21.24
C THR A 64 -4.47 -2.28 -21.04
N ILE A 65 -4.28 -3.14 -22.04
CA ILE A 65 -3.25 -4.18 -22.05
C ILE A 65 -1.84 -3.56 -22.10
N LEU A 66 -1.61 -2.57 -22.98
CA LEU A 66 -0.32 -1.85 -23.03
C LEU A 66 -0.02 -1.16 -21.69
N ARG A 67 -1.01 -0.46 -21.12
CA ARG A 67 -0.86 0.17 -19.80
C ARG A 67 -0.59 -0.83 -18.68
N ARG A 68 -1.16 -2.04 -18.77
CA ARG A 68 -0.87 -3.13 -17.84
C ARG A 68 0.59 -3.55 -17.95
N GLN A 69 1.12 -3.70 -19.17
CA GLN A 69 2.51 -4.06 -19.39
C GLN A 69 3.47 -2.98 -18.87
N ASP A 70 3.18 -1.69 -19.12
CA ASP A 70 3.99 -0.57 -18.62
C ASP A 70 4.04 -0.57 -17.09
N CYS A 71 2.91 -0.84 -16.43
CA CYS A 71 2.85 -0.95 -14.98
C CYS A 71 3.68 -2.14 -14.46
N ILE A 72 3.58 -3.31 -15.11
CA ILE A 72 4.36 -4.50 -14.73
C ILE A 72 5.86 -4.23 -14.89
N ASN A 73 6.27 -3.61 -15.99
CA ASN A 73 7.67 -3.27 -16.24
C ASN A 73 8.21 -2.29 -15.19
N ALA A 74 7.41 -1.31 -14.76
CA ALA A 74 7.80 -0.38 -13.71
C ALA A 74 7.98 -1.09 -12.35
N VAL A 75 7.12 -2.07 -12.02
CA VAL A 75 7.26 -2.89 -10.81
C VAL A 75 8.55 -3.72 -10.87
N TYR A 76 8.86 -4.34 -12.01
CA TYR A 76 10.13 -5.06 -12.18
C TYR A 76 11.35 -4.15 -12.03
N CYS A 77 11.30 -2.96 -12.63
CA CYS A 77 12.34 -1.97 -12.45
C CYS A 77 12.54 -1.66 -10.95
N LEU A 78 11.47 -1.39 -10.20
CA LEU A 78 11.58 -1.10 -8.77
C LEU A 78 12.14 -2.29 -7.97
N ALA A 79 11.80 -3.52 -8.37
CA ALA A 79 12.34 -4.76 -7.84
C ALA A 79 13.75 -5.11 -8.36
N SER A 80 14.34 -4.29 -9.21
CA SER A 80 15.74 -4.43 -9.67
C SER A 80 16.68 -3.38 -9.09
N LEU A 81 16.12 -2.26 -8.63
CA LEU A 81 16.88 -1.19 -7.98
C LEU A 81 17.29 -1.63 -6.57
N PRO A 82 18.49 -1.27 -6.10
CA PRO A 82 18.95 -1.66 -4.77
C PRO A 82 18.11 -1.01 -3.66
N ALA A 83 17.93 -1.75 -2.56
CA ALA A 83 17.32 -1.20 -1.34
C ALA A 83 18.13 0.00 -0.80
N MET A 84 17.43 1.02 -0.35
CA MET A 84 17.96 2.20 0.34
C MET A 84 18.00 2.01 1.85
N THR A 85 17.16 1.12 2.40
CA THR A 85 17.08 0.92 3.85
C THR A 85 18.36 0.27 4.38
N PRO A 86 18.95 0.78 5.47
CA PRO A 86 20.10 0.13 6.10
C PRO A 86 19.79 -1.33 6.49
N PRO A 87 20.71 -2.28 6.24
CA PRO A 87 20.52 -3.68 6.66
C PRO A 87 20.32 -3.86 8.17
N SER A 88 20.75 -2.90 8.99
CA SER A 88 20.50 -2.89 10.43
C SER A 88 19.03 -2.70 10.79
N LEU A 89 18.24 -2.07 9.91
CA LEU A 89 16.81 -1.87 10.11
C LEU A 89 15.99 -2.98 9.45
N ILE A 90 16.32 -3.36 8.21
CA ILE A 90 15.61 -4.41 7.45
C ILE A 90 16.63 -5.34 6.79
N PRO A 91 17.14 -6.37 7.50
CA PRO A 91 18.22 -7.24 7.01
C PRO A 91 17.92 -7.98 5.71
N GLY A 92 16.64 -8.28 5.45
CA GLY A 92 16.17 -9.02 4.28
C GLY A 92 15.91 -8.15 3.04
N ALA A 93 15.90 -6.83 3.16
CA ALA A 93 15.64 -5.94 2.01
C ALA A 93 16.79 -6.04 1.00
N ARG A 94 16.46 -6.28 -0.27
CA ARG A 94 17.43 -6.32 -1.37
C ARG A 94 17.13 -5.27 -2.42
N THR A 95 15.87 -4.95 -2.59
CA THR A 95 15.37 -4.10 -3.65
C THR A 95 14.65 -2.88 -3.10
N LEU A 96 14.52 -1.83 -3.91
CA LEU A 96 13.70 -0.67 -3.54
C LEU A 96 12.22 -1.06 -3.38
N PHE A 97 11.76 -2.11 -4.05
CA PHE A 97 10.46 -2.71 -3.79
C PHE A 97 10.36 -3.27 -2.35
N ASP A 98 11.42 -3.93 -1.86
CA ASP A 98 11.46 -4.47 -0.49
C ASP A 98 11.44 -3.36 0.57
N ASP A 99 11.96 -2.16 0.28
CA ASP A 99 11.86 -1.02 1.21
C ASP A 99 10.42 -0.62 1.47
N TYR A 100 9.55 -0.67 0.45
CA TYR A 100 8.12 -0.42 0.63
C TYR A 100 7.45 -1.52 1.43
N VAL A 101 7.74 -2.79 1.12
CA VAL A 101 7.21 -3.94 1.87
C VAL A 101 7.63 -3.87 3.35
N GLY A 102 8.92 -3.63 3.58
CA GLY A 102 9.50 -3.52 4.92
C GLY A 102 8.99 -2.31 5.70
N SER A 103 8.83 -1.15 5.05
CA SER A 103 8.22 0.03 5.67
C SER A 103 6.77 -0.23 6.07
N HIS A 104 6.00 -0.94 5.23
CA HIS A 104 4.65 -1.35 5.58
C HIS A 104 4.67 -2.30 6.80
N PHE A 105 5.55 -3.30 6.83
CA PHE A 105 5.69 -4.21 7.98
C PHE A 105 5.99 -3.45 9.28
N LEU A 106 6.90 -2.47 9.25
CA LEU A 106 7.27 -1.68 10.43
C LEU A 106 6.11 -0.84 10.96
N ARG A 107 5.20 -0.42 10.07
CA ARG A 107 4.07 0.44 10.43
C ARG A 107 2.78 -0.32 10.69
N THR A 108 2.67 -1.59 10.28
CA THR A 108 1.47 -2.43 10.45
C THR A 108 0.77 -2.27 11.82
N PRO A 109 1.47 -2.28 12.98
CA PRO A 109 0.82 -2.16 14.30
C PRO A 109 0.18 -0.80 14.60
N PHE A 110 0.44 0.22 13.77
CA PHE A 110 0.06 1.62 14.00
C PHE A 110 -0.74 2.23 12.84
N VAL A 111 -1.12 1.39 11.85
CA VAL A 111 -1.85 1.85 10.66
C VAL A 111 -3.02 0.92 10.29
N HIS A 112 -3.38 -0.03 11.16
CA HIS A 112 -4.49 -0.97 10.95
C HIS A 112 -5.40 -0.97 12.18
N SER A 113 -6.72 -0.96 11.93
CA SER A 113 -7.75 -0.85 12.98
C SER A 113 -7.64 0.42 13.83
N ASP A 114 -7.12 1.50 13.24
CA ASP A 114 -6.98 2.82 13.86
C ASP A 114 -7.39 3.95 12.89
N GLY A 115 -7.37 5.20 13.37
CA GLY A 115 -7.71 6.38 12.58
C GLY A 115 -6.71 6.75 11.48
N PHE A 116 -5.51 6.16 11.47
CA PHE A 116 -4.50 6.38 10.45
C PHE A 116 -4.62 5.45 9.26
N PHE A 117 -5.41 4.38 9.35
CA PHE A 117 -5.59 3.40 8.27
C PHE A 117 -5.82 4.06 6.90
N LEU A 118 -6.86 4.87 6.74
CA LEU A 118 -7.18 5.51 5.46
C LEU A 118 -6.12 6.53 4.99
N PRO A 119 -5.68 7.52 5.81
CA PRO A 119 -4.69 8.50 5.36
C PRO A 119 -3.31 7.88 5.09
N PHE A 120 -2.88 6.90 5.89
CA PHE A 120 -1.61 6.20 5.68
C PHE A 120 -1.60 5.47 4.34
N HIS A 121 -2.60 4.62 4.07
CA HIS A 121 -2.63 3.83 2.82
C HIS A 121 -2.78 4.73 1.58
N ARG A 122 -3.56 5.82 1.67
CA ARG A 122 -3.65 6.81 0.59
C ARG A 122 -2.28 7.44 0.29
N HIS A 123 -1.56 7.85 1.33
CA HIS A 123 -0.24 8.45 1.18
C HIS A 123 0.80 7.43 0.69
N PHE A 124 0.78 6.22 1.23
CA PHE A 124 1.68 5.13 0.86
C PHE A 124 1.56 4.76 -0.63
N VAL A 125 0.33 4.61 -1.15
CA VAL A 125 0.10 4.36 -2.57
C VAL A 125 0.48 5.56 -3.45
N ALA A 126 0.27 6.79 -2.97
CA ALA A 126 0.68 8.00 -3.69
C ALA A 126 2.21 8.07 -3.83
N LEU A 127 2.96 7.80 -2.76
CA LEU A 127 4.42 7.73 -2.77
C LEU A 127 4.92 6.59 -3.66
N TYR A 128 4.26 5.43 -3.63
CA TYR A 128 4.60 4.32 -4.53
C TYR A 128 4.43 4.72 -6.01
N GLY A 129 3.34 5.41 -6.35
CA GLY A 129 3.14 5.94 -7.70
C GLY A 129 4.16 7.03 -8.09
N GLN A 130 4.70 7.78 -7.13
CA GLN A 130 5.77 8.75 -7.37
C GLN A 130 7.11 8.07 -7.63
N VAL A 131 7.49 7.05 -6.84
CA VAL A 131 8.76 6.34 -7.06
C VAL A 131 8.76 5.57 -8.38
N LEU A 132 7.63 4.95 -8.76
CA LEU A 132 7.51 4.31 -10.08
C LEU A 132 7.74 5.32 -11.23
N ARG A 133 7.35 6.58 -11.05
CA ARG A 133 7.61 7.66 -12.02
C ARG A 133 9.05 8.11 -12.01
N ALA A 134 9.57 8.42 -10.83
CA ALA A 134 10.88 9.03 -10.65
C ALA A 134 12.01 8.07 -11.02
N GLU A 135 11.93 6.82 -10.55
CA GLU A 135 13.01 5.84 -10.69
C GLU A 135 12.83 4.93 -11.92
N CYS A 136 11.57 4.72 -12.35
CA CYS A 136 11.23 3.73 -13.37
C CYS A 136 10.47 4.30 -14.58
N GLY A 137 10.29 5.63 -14.66
CA GLY A 137 9.70 6.28 -15.83
C GLY A 137 8.21 5.95 -16.08
N TYR A 138 7.49 5.44 -15.08
CA TYR A 138 6.09 5.02 -15.26
C TYR A 138 5.13 6.20 -15.49
N ALA A 139 4.78 6.46 -16.75
CA ALA A 139 3.87 7.56 -17.11
C ALA A 139 2.39 7.28 -16.79
N GLY A 140 2.05 6.05 -16.38
CA GLY A 140 0.66 5.63 -16.16
C GLY A 140 0.03 6.16 -14.87
N ALA A 141 -1.27 5.95 -14.77
CA ALA A 141 -2.00 6.14 -13.51
C ALA A 141 -1.82 4.90 -12.62
N GLN A 142 -1.92 5.08 -11.30
CA GLN A 142 -1.96 3.94 -10.39
C GLN A 142 -3.20 3.08 -10.72
N PRO A 143 -3.03 1.78 -11.01
CA PRO A 143 -4.16 0.90 -11.24
C PRO A 143 -4.93 0.68 -9.94
N TYR A 144 -6.22 0.41 -10.08
CA TYR A 144 -7.06 -0.08 -8.98
C TYR A 144 -7.73 -1.38 -9.44
N TRP A 145 -8.09 -2.22 -8.48
CA TRP A 145 -8.81 -3.44 -8.72
C TRP A 145 -10.26 -3.28 -8.25
N ASP A 146 -11.20 -3.50 -9.17
CA ASP A 146 -12.63 -3.58 -8.87
C ASP A 146 -13.00 -5.04 -8.58
N CYS A 147 -13.08 -5.37 -7.29
CA CYS A 147 -13.34 -6.72 -6.82
C CYS A 147 -14.77 -7.20 -7.10
N SER A 148 -15.70 -6.32 -7.50
CA SER A 148 -17.09 -6.68 -7.76
C SER A 148 -17.25 -7.52 -9.04
N LEU A 149 -16.30 -7.40 -9.97
CA LEU A 149 -16.33 -8.08 -11.26
C LEU A 149 -15.60 -9.42 -11.23
N CYS A 150 -14.46 -9.49 -10.53
CA CYS A 150 -13.66 -10.69 -10.41
C CYS A 150 -12.63 -10.59 -9.28
N SER A 151 -12.13 -11.74 -8.82
CA SER A 151 -10.98 -11.84 -7.90
C SER A 151 -9.66 -11.41 -8.57
N LEU A 152 -8.60 -11.19 -7.78
CA LEU A 152 -7.22 -11.23 -8.29
C LEU A 152 -6.96 -12.63 -8.86
N GLY A 153 -6.57 -12.71 -10.13
CA GLY A 153 -6.32 -13.98 -10.80
C GLY A 153 -5.04 -14.66 -10.30
N GLY A 154 -5.01 -15.99 -10.42
CA GLY A 154 -3.84 -16.82 -10.09
C GLY A 154 -3.96 -17.48 -8.71
N ASN A 155 -4.38 -18.74 -8.68
CA ASN A 155 -4.46 -19.52 -7.44
C ASN A 155 -3.10 -20.08 -7.00
N GLY A 156 -2.10 -20.02 -7.89
CA GLY A 156 -0.87 -20.79 -7.76
C GLY A 156 -1.10 -22.28 -7.99
N VAL A 157 -0.04 -23.07 -7.79
CA VAL A 157 -0.14 -24.54 -7.82
C VAL A 157 -1.01 -25.01 -6.66
N PHE A 158 -1.87 -25.99 -6.90
CA PHE A 158 -2.67 -26.61 -5.85
C PHE A 158 -1.77 -27.38 -4.88
N VAL A 159 -1.91 -27.09 -3.58
CA VAL A 159 -1.19 -27.82 -2.53
C VAL A 159 -2.19 -28.75 -1.83
N PRO A 160 -2.01 -30.08 -1.93
CA PRO A 160 -2.89 -31.04 -1.27
C PRO A 160 -2.72 -31.02 0.25
N SER A 161 -3.74 -31.51 0.96
CA SER A 161 -3.69 -31.72 2.42
C SER A 161 -3.40 -30.47 3.24
N ARG A 162 -3.86 -29.30 2.78
CA ARG A 162 -3.84 -28.08 3.58
C ARG A 162 -5.00 -28.07 4.56
N GLU A 163 -4.78 -27.44 5.71
CA GLU A 163 -5.85 -27.15 6.66
C GLU A 163 -6.52 -25.80 6.35
N PRO A 164 -7.82 -25.63 6.62
CA PRO A 164 -8.48 -24.33 6.57
C PRO A 164 -7.75 -23.29 7.42
N LEU A 165 -7.72 -22.04 6.94
CA LEU A 165 -7.21 -20.94 7.77
C LEU A 165 -8.25 -20.60 8.83
N VAL A 166 -7.88 -20.74 10.09
CA VAL A 166 -8.73 -20.40 11.24
C VAL A 166 -8.17 -19.16 11.93
N LEU A 167 -8.96 -18.08 11.94
CA LEU A 167 -8.63 -16.87 12.69
C LEU A 167 -9.40 -16.85 14.01
N THR A 168 -8.67 -16.86 15.11
CA THR A 168 -9.24 -16.80 16.46
C THR A 168 -9.03 -15.42 17.05
N PHE A 169 -10.13 -14.79 17.52
CA PHE A 169 -10.08 -13.50 18.22
C PHE A 169 -10.61 -13.66 19.65
N PRO A 170 -10.02 -13.00 20.66
CA PRO A 170 -10.50 -13.09 22.04
C PRO A 170 -11.99 -12.73 22.15
N GLY A 171 -12.79 -13.64 22.72
CA GLY A 171 -14.23 -13.42 22.94
C GLY A 171 -15.10 -13.45 21.67
N LYS A 172 -14.60 -14.01 20.56
CA LYS A 172 -15.36 -14.23 19.33
C LYS A 172 -15.22 -15.68 18.86
N ASP A 173 -16.24 -16.17 18.18
CA ASP A 173 -16.16 -17.46 17.51
C ASP A 173 -15.07 -17.43 16.43
N PRO A 174 -14.33 -18.54 16.22
CA PRO A 174 -13.31 -18.61 15.19
C PRO A 174 -13.90 -18.38 13.80
N ILE A 175 -13.22 -17.55 13.00
CA ILE A 175 -13.56 -17.35 11.59
C ILE A 175 -12.77 -18.39 10.78
N VAL A 176 -13.50 -19.30 10.11
CA VAL A 176 -12.91 -20.37 9.30
C VAL A 176 -12.99 -19.99 7.82
N PHE A 177 -11.83 -19.88 7.17
CA PHE A 177 -11.72 -19.68 5.73
C PHE A 177 -11.49 -21.03 5.04
N PRO A 178 -12.38 -21.44 4.12
CA PRO A 178 -12.25 -22.73 3.42
C PRO A 178 -11.03 -22.74 2.50
N LEU A 179 -10.59 -23.95 2.15
CA LEU A 179 -9.50 -24.14 1.20
C LEU A 179 -9.88 -23.61 -0.19
N ALA A 180 -9.09 -22.67 -0.70
CA ALA A 180 -9.14 -22.29 -2.10
C ALA A 180 -8.47 -23.35 -3.00
N THR A 181 -8.61 -23.21 -4.31
CA THR A 181 -8.13 -24.15 -5.34
C THR A 181 -6.64 -24.05 -5.66
N GLY A 182 -5.82 -23.53 -4.73
CA GLY A 182 -4.42 -23.19 -4.95
C GLY A 182 -3.54 -23.34 -3.72
N GLY A 183 -2.69 -22.35 -3.47
CA GLY A 183 -1.92 -22.19 -2.22
C GLY A 183 -0.40 -22.31 -2.35
N GLY A 184 0.10 -22.80 -3.48
CA GLY A 184 1.53 -22.87 -3.79
C GLY A 184 2.01 -21.70 -4.66
N CYS A 185 3.19 -21.86 -5.24
CA CYS A 185 3.83 -20.82 -6.06
C CYS A 185 2.98 -20.48 -7.31
N VAL A 186 3.09 -19.23 -7.76
CA VAL A 186 2.40 -18.75 -8.97
C VAL A 186 2.96 -19.49 -10.19
N ALA A 187 2.09 -20.21 -10.91
CA ALA A 187 2.50 -21.08 -12.02
C ALA A 187 2.59 -20.36 -13.38
N SER A 188 1.94 -19.20 -13.55
CA SER A 188 1.89 -18.49 -14.82
C SER A 188 1.69 -16.98 -14.63
N GLY A 189 1.98 -16.22 -15.68
CA GLY A 189 1.88 -14.77 -15.68
C GLY A 189 3.22 -14.08 -15.43
N PRO A 190 3.20 -12.77 -15.11
CA PRO A 190 4.41 -12.01 -14.92
C PRO A 190 5.14 -12.44 -13.64
N PHE A 191 4.48 -12.53 -12.50
CA PHE A 191 5.16 -12.71 -11.20
C PHE A 191 5.40 -14.18 -10.82
N THR A 192 5.86 -15.00 -11.77
CA THR A 192 6.35 -16.37 -11.48
C THR A 192 7.69 -16.29 -10.73
N ALA A 193 8.04 -17.34 -9.97
CA ALA A 193 9.20 -17.34 -9.07
C ALA A 193 10.55 -17.08 -9.77
N ASP A 194 10.65 -17.40 -11.06
CA ASP A 194 11.81 -17.12 -11.92
C ASP A 194 11.94 -15.65 -12.34
N LYS A 195 10.86 -14.85 -12.20
CA LYS A 195 10.79 -13.45 -12.66
C LYS A 195 10.64 -12.45 -11.53
N PHE A 196 10.09 -12.87 -10.39
CA PHE A 196 9.86 -12.01 -9.24
C PHE A 196 10.06 -12.79 -7.94
N SER A 197 10.87 -12.23 -7.04
CA SER A 197 11.17 -12.85 -5.75
C SER A 197 10.58 -12.06 -4.60
N VAL A 198 9.93 -12.76 -3.67
CA VAL A 198 9.51 -12.20 -2.38
C VAL A 198 10.65 -12.44 -1.40
N ASN A 199 11.23 -11.37 -0.85
CA ASN A 199 12.43 -11.44 0.02
C ASN A 199 12.12 -11.31 1.52
N LEU A 200 10.95 -10.80 1.89
CA LEU A 200 10.56 -10.50 3.27
C LEU A 200 9.37 -11.35 3.71
N GLY A 201 9.27 -11.58 5.02
CA GLY A 201 8.23 -12.36 5.66
C GLY A 201 8.54 -13.86 5.71
N PRO A 202 7.53 -14.71 6.00
CA PRO A 202 6.30 -14.32 6.67
C PRO A 202 6.55 -13.82 8.11
N VAL A 203 5.75 -12.86 8.58
CA VAL A 203 5.87 -12.28 9.93
C VAL A 203 4.83 -12.87 10.90
N VAL A 204 3.61 -13.13 10.42
CA VAL A 204 2.43 -13.49 11.24
C VAL A 204 1.94 -14.92 11.03
N THR A 205 2.48 -15.66 10.05
CA THR A 205 2.18 -17.09 9.89
C THR A 205 3.22 -17.94 10.60
N SER A 206 2.82 -19.08 11.15
CA SER A 206 3.74 -20.01 11.84
C SER A 206 4.22 -21.11 10.88
N PRO A 207 5.53 -21.43 10.86
CA PRO A 207 6.62 -20.70 11.52
C PRO A 207 6.93 -19.37 10.82
N PRO A 208 7.38 -18.33 11.55
CA PRO A 208 7.80 -17.09 10.92
C PRO A 208 9.04 -17.33 10.06
N GLY A 209 9.23 -16.48 9.05
CA GLY A 209 10.39 -16.53 8.17
C GLY A 209 11.70 -16.20 8.90
N PRO A 210 12.84 -16.29 8.22
CA PRO A 210 14.15 -15.95 8.77
C PRO A 210 14.14 -14.59 9.48
N GLY A 211 14.78 -14.48 10.65
CA GLY A 211 14.80 -13.24 11.43
C GLY A 211 13.40 -12.75 11.85
N ALA A 212 12.47 -13.66 12.19
CA ALA A 212 11.07 -13.36 12.48
C ALA A 212 10.32 -12.65 11.32
N GLY A 213 10.69 -13.01 10.07
CA GLY A 213 10.17 -12.41 8.85
C GLY A 213 10.93 -11.17 8.35
N TRP A 214 11.97 -10.73 9.06
CA TRP A 214 12.82 -9.60 8.65
C TRP A 214 14.08 -9.99 7.87
N GLY A 215 14.43 -11.28 7.90
CA GLY A 215 15.53 -11.86 7.14
C GLY A 215 15.11 -12.25 5.73
N ILE A 216 16.10 -12.54 4.89
CA ILE A 216 15.86 -12.92 3.49
C ILE A 216 15.21 -14.31 3.40
N THR A 217 14.06 -14.39 2.75
CA THR A 217 13.46 -15.66 2.31
C THR A 217 14.18 -16.13 1.06
N ARG A 218 15.04 -17.15 1.17
CA ARG A 218 15.61 -17.82 0.00
C ARG A 218 14.66 -18.92 -0.46
N GLY A 219 14.08 -18.74 -1.66
CA GLY A 219 13.47 -19.82 -2.44
C GLY A 219 12.28 -20.53 -1.77
N VAL A 220 11.14 -19.83 -1.71
CA VAL A 220 9.83 -20.49 -1.67
C VAL A 220 9.19 -20.33 -3.04
#